data_AF-A0A6G1WRB2-F1
#
_entry.id   AF-A0A6G1WRB2-F1
#
_cell.length_a   1.000
_cell.length_b   1.000
_cell.length_c   1.000
_cell.angle_alpha   90.00
_cell.angle_beta   90.00
_cell.angle_gamma   90.00
#
_symmetry.space_group_name_H-M   'P 1'
#
loop_
_entity.id
_entity.type
_entity.pdbx_description
1 polymer ?
#
loop_
_entity_poly.entity_id
_entity_poly.type
_entity_poly.pdbx_seq_one_letter_code
_entity_poly.pdbx_strand_id
1 'polypeptide(L)'
;MSKRDKKLSNKDKVMNDTLRAQQLFLEAYPEIRYGSVKELYRQAHKFISKHVTKELTFRRIRSIKEGKARRIDGEELDALRLAVIEESKREQSELRARLAALDAKLARVDEALARTKVAADSRP
;
A
#
# COMPACT_ATOMS: atom_id res chain seq x y z
N MET A 1 -39.31 11.78 4.95
CA MET A 1 -38.29 11.40 3.94
C MET A 1 -38.97 10.66 2.78
N SER A 2 -39.01 11.27 1.59
CA SER A 2 -39.63 10.69 0.39
C SER A 2 -38.81 9.53 -0.17
N LYS A 3 -39.44 8.63 -0.95
CA LYS A 3 -38.74 7.53 -1.65
C LYS A 3 -37.65 8.03 -2.60
N ARG A 4 -37.77 9.27 -3.10
CA ARG A 4 -36.77 9.94 -3.96
C ARG A 4 -35.50 10.31 -3.18
N ASP A 5 -35.65 10.89 -2.00
CA ASP A 5 -34.53 11.30 -1.14
C ASP A 5 -33.68 10.09 -0.70
N LYS A 6 -34.34 8.96 -0.40
CA LYS A 6 -33.65 7.70 -0.07
C LYS A 6 -32.80 7.17 -1.22
N LYS A 7 -33.23 7.34 -2.48
CA LYS A 7 -32.48 6.87 -3.66
C LYS A 7 -31.25 7.74 -3.95
N LEU A 8 -31.36 9.06 -3.78
CA LEU A 8 -30.24 9.98 -3.94
C LEU A 8 -29.17 9.71 -2.88
N SER A 9 -29.55 9.65 -1.60
CA SER A 9 -28.61 9.36 -0.50
C SER A 9 -27.84 8.04 -0.68
N ASN A 10 -28.52 6.97 -1.12
CA ASN A 10 -27.84 5.70 -1.38
C ASN A 10 -26.87 5.77 -2.57
N LYS A 11 -27.20 6.53 -3.62
CA LYS A 11 -26.31 6.71 -4.77
C LYS A 11 -25.03 7.46 -4.38
N ASP A 12 -25.17 8.49 -3.56
CA ASP A 12 -24.03 9.28 -3.07
C ASP A 12 -23.13 8.45 -2.15
N LYS A 13 -23.72 7.63 -1.26
CA LYS A 13 -22.97 6.68 -0.43
C LYS A 13 -22.19 5.66 -1.26
N VAL A 14 -22.84 5.05 -2.24
CA VAL A 14 -22.19 4.09 -3.15
C VAL A 14 -21.06 4.75 -3.92
N MET A 15 -21.23 5.99 -4.38
CA MET A 15 -20.16 6.72 -5.06
C MET A 15 -18.96 6.98 -4.13
N ASN A 16 -19.23 7.32 -2.87
CA ASN A 16 -18.19 7.47 -1.85
C ASN A 16 -17.45 6.15 -1.58
N ASP A 17 -18.17 5.04 -1.43
CA ASP A 17 -17.57 3.72 -1.17
C ASP A 17 -16.73 3.21 -2.33
N THR A 18 -17.16 3.44 -3.58
CA THR A 18 -16.38 3.07 -4.78
C THR A 18 -15.09 3.88 -4.87
N LEU A 19 -15.15 5.20 -4.65
CA LEU A 19 -13.95 6.05 -4.65
C LEU A 19 -13.00 5.67 -3.52
N ARG A 20 -13.54 5.41 -2.33
CA ARG A 20 -12.75 4.98 -1.17
C ARG A 20 -12.07 3.64 -1.41
N ALA A 21 -12.79 2.66 -1.96
CA ALA A 21 -12.22 1.36 -2.30
C ALA A 21 -11.13 1.48 -3.36
N GLN A 22 -11.30 2.35 -4.35
CA GLN A 22 -10.28 2.63 -5.35
C GLN A 22 -9.01 3.20 -4.72
N GLN A 23 -9.13 4.21 -3.85
CA GLN A 23 -7.99 4.81 -3.16
C GLN A 23 -7.24 3.78 -2.30
N LEU A 24 -7.97 3.03 -1.46
CA LEU A 24 -7.38 1.97 -0.64
C LEU A 24 -6.68 0.91 -1.49
N PHE A 25 -7.24 0.58 -2.66
CA PHE A 25 -6.61 -0.35 -3.58
C PHE A 25 -5.28 0.17 -4.11
N LEU A 26 -5.23 1.42 -4.54
CA LEU A 26 -4.00 2.03 -5.08
C LEU A 26 -2.92 2.18 -4.02
N GLU A 27 -3.31 2.45 -2.77
CA GLU A 27 -2.42 2.53 -1.62
C GLU A 27 -1.88 1.15 -1.21
N ALA A 28 -2.74 0.13 -1.15
CA ALA A 28 -2.33 -1.22 -0.79
C ALA A 28 -1.47 -1.91 -1.86
N TYR A 29 -1.65 -1.54 -3.13
CA TYR A 29 -1.00 -2.19 -4.26
C TYR A 29 -0.36 -1.18 -5.22
N PRO A 30 0.75 -0.53 -4.81
CA PRO A 30 1.45 0.42 -5.67
C PRO A 30 2.05 -0.28 -6.89
N GLU A 31 1.79 0.24 -8.09
CA GLU A 31 2.23 -0.38 -9.36
C GLU A 31 3.75 -0.56 -9.44
N ILE A 32 4.50 0.38 -8.85
CA ILE A 32 5.97 0.39 -8.81
C ILE A 32 6.52 -0.88 -8.16
N ARG A 33 5.83 -1.46 -7.15
CA ARG A 33 6.31 -2.64 -6.41
C ARG A 33 6.20 -3.93 -7.23
N TYR A 34 5.13 -4.08 -8.00
CA TYR A 34 4.80 -5.36 -8.65
C TYR A 34 5.33 -5.47 -10.07
N GLY A 35 5.74 -4.36 -10.70
CA GLY A 35 6.36 -4.31 -12.03
C GLY A 35 5.44 -4.66 -13.21
N SER A 36 4.36 -5.42 -12.97
CA SER A 36 3.33 -5.76 -13.95
C SER A 36 1.94 -5.68 -13.34
N VAL A 37 1.00 -5.14 -14.12
CA VAL A 37 -0.42 -5.09 -13.77
C VAL A 37 -0.99 -6.48 -13.51
N LYS A 38 -0.49 -7.51 -14.21
CA LYS A 38 -0.93 -8.90 -14.02
C LYS A 38 -0.54 -9.44 -12.65
N GLU A 39 0.70 -9.19 -12.21
CA GLU A 39 1.17 -9.61 -10.89
C GLU A 39 0.48 -8.83 -9.78
N LEU A 40 0.24 -7.54 -9.97
CA LEU A 40 -0.56 -6.73 -9.07
C LEU A 40 -1.96 -7.34 -8.86
N TYR A 41 -2.68 -7.68 -9.93
CA TYR A 41 -3.99 -8.31 -9.82
C TYR A 41 -3.93 -9.71 -9.19
N ARG A 42 -2.87 -10.47 -9.47
CA ARG A 42 -2.63 -11.78 -8.85
C ARG A 42 -2.46 -11.67 -7.34
N GLN A 43 -1.65 -10.73 -6.87
CA GLN A 43 -1.40 -10.56 -5.44
C GLN A 43 -2.59 -9.97 -4.70
N ALA A 44 -3.26 -8.98 -5.31
CA ALA A 44 -4.51 -8.46 -4.78
C ALA A 44 -5.58 -9.56 -4.67
N HIS A 45 -5.70 -10.43 -5.68
CA HIS A 45 -6.64 -11.55 -5.64
C HIS A 45 -6.31 -12.55 -4.56
N LYS A 46 -5.06 -12.98 -4.47
CA LYS A 46 -4.58 -13.92 -3.46
C LYS A 46 -4.81 -13.42 -2.04
N PHE A 47 -4.70 -12.12 -1.80
CA PHE A 47 -4.91 -11.53 -0.48
C PHE A 47 -6.41 -11.35 -0.19
N ILE A 48 -7.12 -10.57 -1.01
CA ILE A 48 -8.51 -10.21 -0.74
C ILE A 48 -9.43 -11.45 -0.71
N SER A 49 -9.18 -12.46 -1.56
CA SER A 49 -9.98 -13.70 -1.54
C SER A 49 -9.89 -14.47 -0.22
N LYS A 50 -8.84 -14.29 0.58
CA LYS A 50 -8.72 -14.90 1.92
C LYS A 50 -9.48 -14.15 3.00
N HIS A 51 -9.85 -12.90 2.74
CA HIS A 51 -10.45 -11.97 3.70
C HIS A 51 -11.92 -11.66 3.38
N VAL A 52 -12.47 -12.29 2.34
CA VAL A 52 -13.85 -12.10 1.91
C VAL A 52 -14.49 -13.47 1.74
N THR A 53 -15.76 -13.60 2.13
CA THR A 53 -16.48 -14.88 2.09
C THR A 53 -16.92 -15.30 0.68
N LYS A 54 -17.16 -14.31 -0.19
CA LYS A 54 -17.62 -14.54 -1.56
C LYS A 54 -16.48 -14.88 -2.51
N GLU A 55 -16.83 -15.58 -3.59
CA GLU A 55 -15.90 -15.83 -4.69
C GLU A 55 -15.52 -14.51 -5.39
N LEU A 56 -14.30 -14.06 -5.12
CA LEU A 56 -13.72 -12.90 -5.76
C LEU A 56 -13.09 -13.29 -7.10
N THR A 57 -13.39 -12.55 -8.17
CA THR A 57 -12.78 -12.77 -9.49
C THR A 57 -11.75 -11.70 -9.83
N PHE A 58 -10.80 -11.99 -10.73
CA PHE A 58 -9.87 -10.99 -11.26
C PHE A 58 -10.59 -9.78 -11.89
N ARG A 59 -11.72 -10.03 -12.56
CA ARG A 59 -12.56 -8.97 -13.12
C ARG A 59 -13.10 -8.04 -12.04
N ARG A 60 -13.50 -8.59 -10.88
CA ARG A 60 -13.98 -7.80 -9.75
C ARG A 60 -12.88 -6.89 -9.21
N ILE A 61 -11.67 -7.42 -9.03
CA ILE A 61 -10.51 -6.63 -8.58
C ILE A 61 -10.18 -5.50 -9.55
N ARG A 62 -10.14 -5.82 -10.84
CA ARG A 62 -9.95 -4.81 -11.89
C ARG A 62 -11.03 -3.72 -11.80
N SER A 63 -12.29 -4.09 -11.61
CA SER A 63 -13.39 -3.11 -11.49
C SER A 63 -13.25 -2.22 -10.26
N ILE A 64 -12.66 -2.71 -9.16
CA ILE A 64 -12.38 -1.92 -7.96
C ILE A 64 -11.24 -0.93 -8.25
N LYS A 65 -10.11 -1.41 -8.81
CA LYS A 65 -8.98 -0.54 -9.18
C LYS A 65 -9.38 0.57 -10.16
N GLU A 66 -10.22 0.26 -11.14
CA GLU A 66 -10.68 1.21 -12.14
C GLU A 66 -11.80 2.13 -11.63
N GLY A 67 -12.32 1.94 -10.40
CA GLY A 67 -13.44 2.70 -9.87
C GLY A 67 -14.77 2.43 -10.59
N LYS A 68 -14.87 1.32 -11.33
CA LYS A 68 -16.05 0.94 -12.13
C LYS A 68 -16.99 -0.02 -11.41
N ALA A 69 -16.65 -0.42 -10.18
CA ALA A 69 -17.49 -1.29 -9.39
C ALA A 69 -18.80 -0.58 -9.01
N ARG A 70 -19.95 -1.16 -9.40
CA ARG A 70 -21.28 -0.60 -9.14
C ARG A 70 -21.64 -0.54 -7.65
N ARG A 71 -21.16 -1.50 -6.87
CA ARG A 71 -21.30 -1.58 -5.41
C ARG A 71 -19.99 -2.09 -4.85
N ILE A 72 -19.65 -1.70 -3.63
CA ILE A 72 -18.57 -2.29 -2.84
C ILE A 72 -19.21 -2.86 -1.59
N ASP A 73 -18.91 -4.12 -1.28
CA ASP A 73 -19.43 -4.75 -0.06
C ASP A 73 -18.51 -4.41 1.12
N GLY A 74 -19.05 -4.38 2.35
CA GLY A 74 -18.27 -4.03 3.54
C GLY A 74 -17.02 -4.89 3.73
N GLU A 75 -17.14 -6.20 3.48
CA GLU A 75 -16.00 -7.13 3.54
C GLU A 75 -14.87 -6.77 2.58
N GLU A 76 -15.19 -6.27 1.37
CA GLU A 76 -14.16 -5.83 0.42
C GLU A 76 -13.44 -4.58 0.93
N LEU A 77 -14.17 -3.63 1.53
CA LEU A 77 -13.56 -2.45 2.14
C LEU A 77 -12.63 -2.83 3.30
N ASP A 78 -13.07 -3.75 4.16
CA ASP A 78 -12.27 -4.18 5.31
C ASP A 78 -11.03 -4.97 4.86
N ALA A 79 -11.17 -5.85 3.86
CA ALA A 79 -10.03 -6.53 3.26
C ALA A 79 -9.01 -5.56 2.63
N LEU A 80 -9.49 -4.49 1.98
CA LEU A 80 -8.61 -3.45 1.43
C LEU A 80 -7.91 -2.63 2.53
N ARG A 81 -8.60 -2.30 3.63
CA ARG A 81 -7.98 -1.64 4.79
C ARG A 81 -6.87 -2.50 5.39
N LEU A 82 -7.11 -3.80 5.53
CA LEU A 82 -6.08 -4.74 5.99
C LEU A 82 -4.89 -4.79 5.02
N ALA A 83 -5.15 -4.77 3.71
CA ALA A 83 -4.10 -4.76 2.71
C ALA A 83 -3.22 -3.50 2.80
N VAL A 84 -3.81 -2.32 3.03
CA VAL A 84 -3.07 -1.06 3.26
C VAL A 84 -2.17 -1.17 4.49
N ILE A 85 -2.68 -1.74 5.60
CA ILE A 85 -1.89 -1.93 6.82
C ILE A 85 -0.70 -2.86 6.56
N GLU A 86 -0.91 -3.96 5.85
CA GLU A 86 0.17 -4.90 5.50
C GLU A 86 1.22 -4.25 4.59
N GLU A 87 0.81 -3.44 3.63
CA GLU A 87 1.73 -2.67 2.80
C GLU A 87 2.51 -1.63 3.61
N SER A 88 1.83 -0.91 4.51
CA SER A 88 2.45 0.07 5.41
C SER A 88 3.52 -0.56 6.31
N LYS A 89 3.26 -1.77 6.83
CA LYS A 89 4.25 -2.52 7.61
C LYS A 89 5.48 -2.89 6.77
N ARG A 90 5.28 -3.29 5.51
CA ARG A 90 6.40 -3.59 4.59
C ARG A 90 7.20 -2.35 4.30
N GLU A 91 6.55 -1.26 3.92
CA GLU A 91 7.22 0.02 3.65
C GLU A 91 8.01 0.50 4.87
N GLN A 92 7.43 0.42 6.08
CA GLN A 92 8.14 0.73 7.32
C GLN A 92 9.43 -0.10 7.48
N SER A 93 9.36 -1.41 7.20
CA SER A 93 10.53 -2.28 7.29
C SER A 93 11.61 -1.94 6.26
N GLU A 94 11.21 -1.59 5.04
CA GLU A 94 12.12 -1.19 3.95
C GLU A 94 12.79 0.15 4.25
N LEU A 95 12.04 1.12 4.77
CA LEU A 95 12.56 2.42 5.18
C LEU A 95 13.58 2.27 6.31
N ARG A 96 13.28 1.42 7.31
CA ARG A 96 14.23 1.13 8.40
C ARG A 96 15.50 0.47 7.89
N ALA A 97 15.40 -0.50 6.98
CA ALA A 97 16.56 -1.14 6.37
C ALA A 97 17.40 -0.14 5.58
N ARG A 98 16.76 0.76 4.84
CA ARG A 98 17.43 1.83 4.08
C ARG A 98 18.14 2.81 5.01
N LEU A 99 17.50 3.20 6.11
CA LEU A 99 18.10 4.07 7.12
C LEU A 99 19.34 3.41 7.74
N ALA A 100 19.24 2.14 8.17
CA ALA A 100 20.37 1.40 8.71
C ALA A 100 21.54 1.28 7.71
N ALA A 101 21.25 1.11 6.42
CA ALA A 101 22.27 1.07 5.38
C ALA A 101 22.94 2.43 5.15
N LEU A 102 22.22 3.54 5.32
CA LEU A 102 22.78 4.89 5.25
C LEU A 102 23.65 5.19 6.47
N ASP A 103 23.18 4.85 7.66
CA ASP A 103 23.95 5.01 8.90
C ASP A 103 25.26 4.23 8.86
N ALA A 104 25.23 2.99 8.35
CA ALA A 104 26.44 2.19 8.17
C ALA A 104 27.42 2.81 7.16
N LYS A 105 26.93 3.52 6.14
CA LYS A 105 27.80 4.24 5.18
C LYS A 105 28.44 5.47 5.84
N LEU A 106 27.67 6.23 6.61
CA LEU A 106 28.17 7.41 7.32
C LEU A 106 29.22 7.02 8.38
N ALA A 107 28.93 5.99 9.17
CA ALA A 107 29.87 5.49 10.19
C ALA A 107 31.23 5.08 9.61
N ARG A 108 31.26 4.48 8.41
CA ARG A 108 32.51 4.15 7.70
C ARG A 108 33.31 5.38 7.31
N VAL A 109 32.64 6.46 6.90
CA VAL A 109 33.28 7.73 6.56
C VAL A 109 33.84 8.38 7.81
N ASP A 110 33.05 8.43 8.90
CA ASP A 110 33.48 9.00 10.17
C ASP A 110 34.69 8.25 10.75
N GLU A 111 34.70 6.92 10.67
CA GLU A 111 35.84 6.10 11.09
C GLU A 111 37.10 6.39 10.26
N ALA A 112 36.96 6.52 8.94
CA ALA A 112 38.08 6.88 8.06
C ALA A 112 38.64 8.27 8.40
N LEU A 113 37.77 9.24 8.68
CA LEU A 113 38.17 10.59 9.11
C LEU A 113 38.80 10.60 10.51
N ALA A 114 38.33 9.77 11.43
CA ALA A 114 38.92 9.66 12.76
C ALA A 114 40.34 9.09 12.68
N ARG A 115 40.57 8.05 11.86
CA ARG A 115 41.90 7.46 11.64
C ARG A 115 42.88 8.46 11.03
N THR A 116 42.44 9.30 10.08
CA THR A 116 43.34 10.30 9.45
C THR A 116 43.72 11.43 10.40
N LYS A 117 42.80 11.87 11.28
CA LYS A 117 43.10 12.85 12.33
C LYS A 117 44.14 12.32 13.32
N VAL A 118 43.95 11.10 13.82
CA VAL A 118 44.92 10.45 14.72
C VAL A 118 46.29 10.28 14.06
N ALA A 119 46.33 9.95 12.75
CA ALA A 119 47.57 9.86 11.98
C ALA A 119 48.25 11.23 11.72
N ALA A 120 47.49 12.33 11.73
CA ALA A 120 48.04 13.68 11.60
C ALA A 120 48.62 14.19 12.93
N ASP A 121 47.95 13.93 14.05
CA ASP A 121 48.40 14.35 15.39
C ASP A 121 49.60 13.54 15.92
N SER A 122 49.87 12.36 15.33
CA SER A 122 50.96 11.47 15.72
C SER A 122 52.26 11.64 14.90
N ARG A 123 52.32 12.63 14.00
CA ARG A 123 53.56 12.95 13.27
C ARG A 123 54.50 13.79 14.14
N PRO A 124 55.76 13.37 14.34
CA PRO A 124 56.75 14.06 15.17
C PRO A 124 57.27 15.36 14.54
#